data_AF-A0A9W2X2C5-F1
#
_entry.id   AF-A0A9W2X2C5-F1
#
_cell.length_a   1.000
_cell.length_b   1.000
_cell.length_c   1.000
_cell.angle_alpha   90.00
_cell.angle_beta   90.00
_cell.angle_gamma   90.00
#
_symmetry.space_group_name_H-M   'P 1'
#
loop_
_entity.id
_entity.type
_entity.pdbx_description
1 polymer ?
#
loop_
_entity_poly.entity_id
_entity_poly.type
_entity_poly.pdbx_seq_one_letter_code
_entity_poly.pdbx_strand_id
1 'polypeptide(L)'
;MTTTSSVEGKQNLVIMGRKTCSPFIPEKNRPLRDRINTILIRELKEPPQGAHFLAKSLDDVLKLIEQPELTNKVDMVWIVAGSSVYKEATNIPGHLRLFVTRIMQEFESDTFFPKIDLEKYKLIPEYPGVLSDVQEEKGIKYKFEVYEKND
;
A
#
# COMPACT_ATOMS: atom_id res chain seq x y z
N MET A 1 11.06 -3.68 -2.02
CA MET A 1 10.35 -2.39 -1.81
C MET A 1 9.60 -2.35 -0.48
N THR A 2 8.50 -3.08 -0.27
CA THR A 2 7.76 -2.94 1.01
C THR A 2 8.39 -3.65 2.21
N THR A 3 9.28 -4.62 2.00
CA THR A 3 9.98 -5.38 3.06
C THR A 3 11.30 -4.77 3.50
N THR A 4 11.84 -3.82 2.75
CA THR A 4 13.14 -3.21 3.01
C THR A 4 12.90 -1.83 3.61
N SER A 5 13.27 -1.63 4.87
CA SER A 5 13.32 -0.30 5.48
C SER A 5 14.52 0.47 4.95
N SER A 6 14.38 1.78 4.87
CA SER A 6 15.48 2.72 4.61
C SER A 6 16.33 2.97 5.85
N VAL A 7 15.80 2.67 7.04
CA VAL A 7 16.46 2.84 8.35
C VAL A 7 16.66 1.50 9.04
N GLU A 8 17.90 1.22 9.44
CA GLU A 8 18.26 0.00 10.17
C GLU A 8 17.50 -0.10 11.50
N GLY A 9 17.00 -1.30 11.82
CA GLY A 9 16.21 -1.55 13.03
C GLY A 9 14.74 -1.11 12.95
N LYS A 10 14.33 -0.39 11.90
CA LYS A 10 12.91 -0.05 11.64
C LYS A 10 12.26 -1.01 10.65
N GLN A 11 10.94 -1.04 10.67
CA GLN A 11 10.09 -1.81 9.77
C GLN A 11 9.11 -0.89 9.02
N ASN A 12 8.74 -1.30 7.81
CA ASN A 12 7.67 -0.64 7.08
C ASN A 12 6.31 -1.09 7.61
N LEU A 13 5.35 -0.17 7.60
CA LEU A 13 3.95 -0.45 7.95
C LEU A 13 3.13 -0.59 6.68
N VAL A 14 2.32 -1.65 6.60
CA VAL A 14 1.39 -1.89 5.49
C VAL A 14 -0.05 -1.74 5.96
N ILE A 15 -0.82 -0.96 5.21
CA ILE A 15 -2.25 -0.71 5.44
C ILE A 15 -3.05 -1.43 4.37
N MET A 16 -4.01 -2.23 4.81
CA MET A 16 -4.95 -2.91 3.91
C MET A 16 -6.39 -2.87 4.41
N GLY A 17 -7.34 -2.83 3.49
CA GLY A 17 -8.76 -2.97 3.83
C GLY A 17 -9.13 -4.40 4.24
N ARG A 18 -10.12 -4.55 5.14
CA ARG A 18 -10.65 -5.86 5.59
C ARG A 18 -10.97 -6.81 4.43
N LYS A 19 -11.63 -6.31 3.38
CA LYS A 19 -12.02 -7.12 2.20
C LYS A 19 -10.82 -7.71 1.46
N THR A 20 -9.63 -7.12 1.61
CA THR A 20 -8.41 -7.62 0.96
C THR A 20 -7.65 -8.60 1.85
N CYS A 21 -7.59 -8.37 3.16
CA CYS A 21 -6.80 -9.21 4.05
C CYS A 21 -7.26 -10.68 4.09
N SER A 22 -8.57 -10.93 4.24
CA SER A 22 -9.10 -12.28 4.49
C SER A 22 -9.24 -13.18 3.24
N PRO A 23 -9.44 -12.68 2.02
CA PRO A 23 -9.49 -13.54 0.83
C PRO A 23 -8.16 -13.60 0.04
N PHE A 24 -7.38 -12.51 0.00
CA PHE A 24 -6.33 -12.36 -1.03
C PHE A 24 -4.91 -12.68 -0.55
N ILE A 25 -4.67 -12.74 0.76
CA ILE A 25 -3.37 -13.14 1.30
C ILE A 25 -3.47 -14.59 1.77
N PRO A 26 -2.73 -15.56 1.23
CA PRO A 26 -2.73 -16.94 1.74
C PRO A 26 -2.45 -16.97 3.24
N GLU A 27 -3.10 -17.86 4.01
CA GLU A 27 -2.90 -17.93 5.47
C GLU A 27 -1.42 -18.10 5.87
N LYS A 28 -0.67 -18.90 5.10
CA LYS A 28 0.79 -19.10 5.25
C LYS A 28 1.62 -17.81 5.15
N ASN A 29 1.06 -16.77 4.53
CA ASN A 29 1.68 -15.47 4.29
C ASN A 29 1.05 -14.37 5.18
N ARG A 30 0.23 -14.73 6.18
CA ARG A 30 -0.32 -13.81 7.18
C ARG A 30 0.41 -13.98 8.52
N PRO A 31 0.87 -12.89 9.17
CA PRO A 31 1.05 -11.55 8.60
C PRO A 31 2.03 -11.55 7.43
N LEU A 32 1.98 -10.50 6.61
CA LEU A 32 3.06 -10.23 5.67
C LEU A 32 4.37 -10.06 6.46
N ARG A 33 5.32 -10.98 6.27
CA ARG A 33 6.59 -11.02 7.00
C ARG A 33 7.37 -9.71 6.85
N ASP A 34 8.15 -9.39 7.87
CA ASP A 34 9.05 -8.23 7.98
C ASP A 34 8.36 -6.85 7.86
N ARG A 35 7.05 -6.80 8.14
CA ARG A 35 6.23 -5.59 8.09
C ARG A 35 5.24 -5.53 9.24
N ILE A 36 4.95 -4.32 9.68
CA ILE A 36 3.84 -4.07 10.62
C ILE A 36 2.54 -4.06 9.80
N ASN A 37 1.63 -4.99 10.09
CA ASN A 37 0.39 -5.17 9.32
C ASN A 37 -0.79 -4.50 10.04
N THR A 38 -1.38 -3.49 9.41
CA THR A 38 -2.54 -2.74 9.91
C THR A 38 -3.74 -2.95 9.00
N ILE A 39 -4.87 -3.35 9.59
CA ILE A 39 -6.11 -3.58 8.85
C ILE A 39 -7.11 -2.47 9.13
N LEU A 40 -7.64 -1.87 8.06
CA LEU A 40 -8.76 -0.95 8.15
C LEU A 40 -10.09 -1.71 8.22
N ILE A 41 -10.81 -1.50 9.32
CA ILE A 41 -12.08 -2.15 9.62
C ILE A 41 -13.04 -1.17 10.27
N ARG A 42 -14.17 -0.91 9.60
CA ARG A 42 -15.20 0.03 10.10
C ARG A 42 -16.04 -0.56 11.24
N GLU A 43 -16.33 -1.86 11.16
CA GLU A 43 -17.04 -2.61 12.20
C GLU A 43 -16.07 -3.52 12.94
N LEU A 44 -15.71 -3.16 14.17
CA LEU A 44 -14.86 -3.95 15.06
C LEU A 44 -15.56 -5.28 15.42
N LYS A 45 -15.46 -6.25 14.52
CA LYS A 45 -15.54 -7.68 14.83
C LYS A 45 -14.11 -8.16 15.12
N GLU A 46 -13.95 -9.39 15.59
CA GLU A 46 -12.66 -9.96 15.99
C GLU A 46 -11.52 -9.61 15.01
N PRO A 47 -10.31 -9.28 15.53
CA PRO A 47 -9.15 -9.01 14.68
C PRO A 47 -8.91 -10.18 13.74
N PRO A 48 -8.81 -9.94 12.41
CA PRO A 48 -8.43 -11.00 11.49
C PRO A 48 -7.09 -11.60 11.91
N GLN A 49 -6.97 -12.93 11.83
CA GLN A 49 -5.74 -13.62 12.20
C GLN A 49 -4.55 -13.07 11.40
N GLY A 50 -3.50 -12.65 12.12
CA GLY A 50 -2.29 -12.06 11.54
C GLY A 50 -2.27 -10.53 11.43
N ALA A 51 -3.28 -9.81 11.90
CA ALA A 51 -3.21 -8.36 12.06
C ALA A 51 -2.39 -7.98 13.30
N HIS A 52 -1.45 -7.03 13.17
CA HIS A 52 -0.78 -6.45 14.34
C HIS A 52 -1.65 -5.34 14.95
N PHE A 53 -2.29 -4.53 14.10
CA PHE A 53 -3.12 -3.41 14.51
C PHE A 53 -4.42 -3.34 13.71
N LEU A 54 -5.46 -2.78 14.33
CA LEU A 54 -6.73 -2.44 13.70
C LEU A 54 -6.94 -0.93 13.77
N ALA A 55 -7.45 -0.34 12.69
CA ALA A 55 -7.82 1.07 12.65
C ALA A 55 -9.15 1.24 11.90
N LYS A 56 -9.92 2.30 12.21
CA LYS A 56 -11.21 2.54 11.55
C LYS A 56 -11.09 3.42 10.31
N SER A 57 -10.04 4.23 10.23
CA SER A 57 -9.73 5.15 9.14
C SER A 57 -8.22 5.24 8.91
N LEU A 58 -7.80 5.88 7.82
CA LEU A 58 -6.38 6.20 7.62
C LEU A 58 -5.85 7.20 8.66
N ASP A 59 -6.68 8.16 9.11
CA ASP A 59 -6.31 9.11 10.16
C ASP A 59 -5.98 8.41 11.49
N ASP A 60 -6.72 7.35 11.83
CA ASP A 60 -6.43 6.54 13.01
C ASP A 60 -5.06 5.84 12.89
N VAL A 61 -4.67 5.42 11.68
CA VAL A 61 -3.33 4.84 11.44
C VAL A 61 -2.25 5.90 11.59
N LEU A 62 -2.48 7.11 11.07
CA LEU A 62 -1.53 8.22 11.22
C LEU A 62 -1.32 8.58 12.71
N LYS A 63 -2.38 8.59 13.51
CA LYS A 63 -2.26 8.77 14.97
C LYS A 63 -1.55 7.60 15.64
N LEU A 64 -1.80 6.37 15.18
CA LEU A 64 -1.19 5.16 15.74
C LEU A 64 0.34 5.15 15.55
N ILE A 65 0.83 5.56 14.37
CA ILE A 65 2.28 5.62 14.11
C ILE A 65 3.00 6.71 14.90
N GLU A 66 2.27 7.72 15.39
CA GLU A 66 2.79 8.77 16.28
C GLU A 66 2.87 8.34 17.76
N GLN A 67 2.29 7.18 18.11
CA GLN A 67 2.37 6.67 19.48
C GLN A 67 3.77 6.15 19.80
N PRO A 68 4.26 6.31 21.05
CA PRO A 68 5.61 5.90 21.44
C PRO A 68 5.97 4.45 21.10
N GLU A 69 4.98 3.56 21.03
CA GLU A 69 5.14 2.15 20.68
C GLU A 69 5.58 1.93 19.22
N LEU A 70 5.23 2.85 18.32
CA LEU A 70 5.45 2.75 16.87
C LEU A 70 6.33 3.86 16.28
N THR A 71 6.40 5.05 16.86
CA THR A 71 7.17 6.20 16.33
C THR A 71 8.62 5.84 16.01
N ASN A 72 9.24 5.00 16.85
CA ASN A 72 10.63 4.57 16.67
C ASN A 72 10.78 3.25 15.88
N LYS A 73 9.68 2.59 15.53
CA LYS A 73 9.67 1.31 14.81
C LYS A 73 9.27 1.45 13.34
N VAL A 74 8.42 2.42 13.01
CA VAL A 74 7.91 2.62 11.65
C VAL A 74 8.85 3.50 10.84
N ASP A 75 9.19 3.06 9.65
CA ASP A 75 9.91 3.83 8.64
C ASP A 75 8.96 4.39 7.57
N MET A 76 8.56 3.56 6.60
CA MET A 76 7.60 3.96 5.56
C MET A 76 6.21 3.37 5.80
N VAL A 77 5.19 4.15 5.43
CA VAL A 77 3.79 3.71 5.41
C VAL A 77 3.38 3.38 3.98
N TRP A 78 2.90 2.15 3.77
CA TRP A 78 2.50 1.62 2.48
C TRP A 78 1.02 1.25 2.48
N ILE A 79 0.27 1.83 1.55
CA ILE A 79 -1.12 1.43 1.32
C ILE A 79 -1.12 0.39 0.22
N VAL A 80 -1.46 -0.85 0.55
CA VAL A 80 -1.30 -2.00 -0.36
C VAL A 80 -2.61 -2.53 -0.92
N ALA A 81 -3.74 -2.16 -0.33
CA ALA A 81 -5.08 -2.47 -0.83
C ALA A 81 -6.17 -1.82 0.05
N GLY A 82 -7.44 -1.74 -0.36
CA GLY A 82 -7.99 -1.97 -1.69
C GLY A 82 -8.60 -0.68 -2.24
N SER A 83 -9.45 -0.77 -3.28
CA SER A 83 -9.99 0.41 -3.98
C SER A 83 -10.53 1.51 -3.07
N SER A 84 -11.28 1.16 -2.01
CA SER A 84 -11.79 2.15 -1.05
C SER A 84 -10.69 2.85 -0.24
N VAL A 85 -9.64 2.11 0.14
CA VAL A 85 -8.49 2.63 0.90
C VAL A 85 -7.62 3.51 0.01
N TYR A 86 -7.40 3.09 -1.25
CA TYR A 86 -6.71 3.92 -2.23
C TYR A 86 -7.44 5.25 -2.46
N LYS A 87 -8.78 5.20 -2.59
CA LYS A 87 -9.59 6.41 -2.76
C LYS A 87 -9.49 7.34 -1.55
N GLU A 88 -9.52 6.80 -0.34
CA GLU A 88 -9.34 7.58 0.90
C GLU A 88 -7.93 8.22 0.93
N ALA A 89 -6.90 7.45 0.59
CA ALA A 89 -5.51 7.90 0.58
C ALA A 89 -5.25 9.08 -0.37
N THR A 90 -5.87 9.06 -1.56
CA THR A 90 -5.69 10.15 -2.54
C THR A 90 -6.20 11.51 -2.05
N ASN A 91 -7.06 11.53 -1.02
CA ASN A 91 -7.60 12.75 -0.41
C ASN A 91 -6.77 13.26 0.77
N ILE A 92 -5.78 12.49 1.25
CA ILE A 92 -4.94 12.89 2.38
C ILE A 92 -4.03 14.05 1.95
N PRO A 93 -3.91 15.12 2.75
CA PRO A 93 -2.96 16.20 2.49
C PRO A 93 -1.52 15.73 2.67
N GLY A 94 -0.59 16.36 1.95
CA GLY A 94 0.84 16.04 2.02
C GLY A 94 1.32 15.08 0.93
N HIS A 95 2.56 14.62 1.12
CA HIS A 95 3.32 13.88 0.11
C HIS A 95 2.76 12.47 -0.09
N LEU A 96 2.44 12.14 -1.34
CA LEU A 96 1.96 10.81 -1.71
C LEU A 96 2.64 10.34 -2.99
N ARG A 97 3.15 9.10 -2.95
CA ARG A 97 3.66 8.40 -4.13
C ARG A 97 2.77 7.22 -4.48
N LEU A 98 2.51 7.04 -5.77
CA LEU A 98 1.79 5.88 -6.29
C LEU A 98 2.79 5.00 -7.03
N PHE A 99 3.02 3.80 -6.52
CA PHE A 99 3.79 2.75 -7.21
C PHE A 99 2.81 1.88 -7.99
N VAL A 100 2.79 2.02 -9.30
CA VAL A 100 1.79 1.43 -10.19
C VAL A 100 2.46 0.41 -11.10
N THR A 101 2.06 -0.86 -10.96
CA THR A 101 2.38 -1.88 -11.96
C THR A 101 1.35 -1.80 -13.07
N ARG A 102 1.76 -1.31 -14.26
CA ARG A 102 0.91 -1.26 -15.45
C ARG A 102 0.91 -2.61 -16.14
N ILE A 103 -0.17 -3.36 -15.97
CA ILE A 103 -0.41 -4.59 -16.73
C ILE A 103 -0.83 -4.20 -18.15
N MET A 104 -0.10 -4.66 -19.16
CA MET A 104 -0.31 -4.29 -20.58
C MET A 104 -1.31 -5.22 -21.27
N GLN A 105 -2.35 -5.62 -20.54
CA GLN A 105 -3.41 -6.53 -20.98
C GLN A 105 -4.69 -6.24 -20.19
N GLU A 106 -5.84 -6.45 -20.81
CA GLU A 106 -7.15 -6.30 -20.18
C GLU A 106 -7.60 -7.63 -19.54
N PHE A 107 -8.21 -7.52 -18.36
CA PHE A 107 -8.78 -8.64 -17.61
C PHE A 107 -10.16 -8.25 -17.09
N GLU A 108 -11.08 -9.22 -17.07
CA GLU A 108 -12.37 -9.05 -16.39
C GLU A 108 -12.13 -8.72 -14.92
N SER A 109 -12.71 -7.61 -14.46
CA SER A 109 -12.44 -7.05 -13.13
C SER A 109 -13.75 -6.54 -12.50
N ASP A 110 -13.94 -6.82 -11.22
CA ASP A 110 -15.09 -6.34 -10.42
C ASP A 110 -14.78 -5.05 -9.63
N THR A 111 -13.50 -4.70 -9.53
CA THR A 111 -12.97 -3.65 -8.68
C THR A 111 -11.86 -2.90 -9.42
N PHE A 112 -11.93 -1.58 -9.41
CA PHE A 112 -11.01 -0.72 -10.16
C PHE A 112 -10.21 0.21 -9.23
N PHE A 113 -8.98 0.53 -9.64
CA PHE A 113 -8.18 1.58 -9.02
C PHE A 113 -8.79 2.97 -9.35
N PRO A 114 -8.79 3.94 -8.42
CA PRO A 114 -9.26 5.29 -8.73
C PRO A 114 -8.46 5.92 -9.88
N LYS A 115 -9.10 6.75 -10.71
CA LYS A 115 -8.40 7.45 -11.79
C LYS A 115 -7.27 8.31 -11.21
N ILE A 116 -6.06 8.16 -11.75
CA ILE A 116 -4.92 9.01 -11.40
C ILE A 116 -5.13 10.37 -12.07
N ASP A 117 -5.22 11.42 -11.26
CA ASP A 117 -5.37 12.80 -11.70
C ASP A 117 -4.01 13.36 -12.10
N LEU A 118 -3.74 13.47 -13.41
CA LEU A 118 -2.43 13.91 -13.93
C LEU A 118 -2.15 15.40 -13.70
N GLU A 119 -3.14 16.19 -13.29
CA GLU A 119 -2.90 17.57 -12.83
C GLU A 119 -2.30 17.56 -11.41
N LYS A 120 -2.68 16.56 -10.60
CA LYS A 120 -2.19 16.39 -9.22
C LYS A 120 -1.01 15.45 -9.10
N TYR A 121 -0.78 14.55 -10.04
CA TYR A 121 0.28 13.55 -9.97
C TYR A 121 1.15 13.60 -11.21
N LYS A 122 2.47 13.68 -11.02
CA LYS A 122 3.45 13.58 -12.11
C LYS A 122 4.07 12.19 -12.13
N LEU A 123 4.16 11.61 -13.32
CA LEU A 123 4.98 10.43 -13.56
C LEU A 123 6.44 10.84 -13.43
N ILE A 124 7.19 10.18 -12.55
CA ILE A 124 8.64 10.39 -12.47
C ILE A 124 9.35 9.44 -13.46
N PRO A 125 10.38 9.91 -14.20
CA PRO A 125 11.02 9.09 -15.22
C PRO A 125 11.69 7.83 -14.67
N GLU A 126 12.30 7.95 -13.50
CA GLU A 126 13.05 6.87 -12.85
C GLU A 126 12.89 6.99 -11.33
N TYR A 127 12.94 5.86 -10.63
CA TYR A 127 12.97 5.82 -9.17
C TYR A 127 14.01 4.80 -8.70
N PRO A 128 14.86 5.11 -7.69
CA PRO A 128 15.88 4.19 -7.21
C PRO A 128 15.31 2.81 -6.85
N GLY A 129 15.89 1.76 -7.45
CA GLY A 129 15.48 0.38 -7.22
C GLY A 129 14.20 -0.07 -7.95
N VAL A 130 13.68 0.74 -8.88
CA VAL A 130 12.55 0.38 -9.76
C VAL A 130 13.06 0.29 -11.20
N LEU A 131 12.78 -0.85 -11.84
CA LEU A 131 13.14 -1.07 -13.25
C LEU A 131 12.19 -0.31 -14.18
N SER A 132 12.74 0.37 -15.18
CA SER A 132 11.96 1.12 -16.18
C SER A 132 11.55 0.27 -17.39
N ASP A 133 12.26 -0.83 -17.64
CA ASP A 133 12.00 -1.72 -18.77
C ASP A 133 10.71 -2.53 -18.61
N VAL A 134 10.12 -2.91 -19.74
CA VAL A 134 8.98 -3.84 -19.77
C VAL A 134 9.44 -5.21 -19.27
N GLN A 135 8.69 -5.74 -18.31
CA GLN A 135 8.85 -7.07 -17.75
C GLN A 135 7.79 -8.00 -18.36
N GLU A 136 8.04 -9.30 -18.36
CA GLU A 136 7.08 -10.30 -18.81
C GLU A 136 7.11 -11.51 -17.89
N GLU A 137 5.93 -11.94 -17.44
CA GLU A 137 5.78 -13.19 -16.70
C GLU A 137 4.57 -13.95 -17.23
N LYS A 138 4.74 -15.23 -17.56
CA LYS A 138 3.68 -16.11 -18.11
C LYS A 138 2.98 -15.50 -19.34
N GLY A 139 3.72 -14.79 -20.18
CA GLY A 139 3.19 -14.12 -21.38
C GLY A 139 2.46 -12.81 -21.11
N ILE A 140 2.39 -12.35 -19.86
CA ILE A 140 1.75 -11.09 -19.47
C ILE A 140 2.83 -10.03 -19.33
N LYS A 141 2.79 -9.01 -20.19
CA LYS A 141 3.70 -7.86 -20.13
C LYS A 141 3.23 -6.85 -19.11
N TYR A 142 4.17 -6.30 -18.36
CA TYR A 142 3.91 -5.22 -17.41
C TYR A 142 5.12 -4.30 -17.26
N LYS A 143 4.90 -3.10 -16.73
CA LYS A 143 5.99 -2.18 -16.38
C LYS A 143 5.71 -1.48 -15.06
N PHE A 144 6.74 -0.97 -14.42
CA PHE A 144 6.61 -0.20 -13.18
C PHE A 144 6.60 1.29 -13.50
N GLU A 145 5.62 2.01 -12.93
CA GLU A 145 5.53 3.45 -12.98
C GLU A 145 5.46 3.98 -11.55
N VAL A 146 6.12 5.11 -11.31
CA VAL A 146 6.02 5.81 -10.03
C VAL A 146 5.44 7.19 -10.31
N TYR A 147 4.37 7.53 -9.61
CA TYR A 147 3.78 8.86 -9.64
C TYR A 147 4.04 9.56 -8.32
N GLU A 148 4.29 10.85 -8.37
CA GLU A 148 4.46 11.71 -7.20
C GLU A 148 3.41 12.82 -7.24
N LYS A 149 2.74 13.05 -6.11
CA LYS A 149 1.75 14.12 -5.97
C LYS A 149 2.47 15.47 -6.00
N ASN A 150 1.97 16.40 -6.82
CA ASN A 150 2.38 17.79 -6.82
C ASN A 150 1.92 18.43 -5.51
N ASP A 151 2.82 19.15 -4.84
CA ASP A 151 2.48 20.04 -3.73
C ASP A 151 1.52 21.16 -4.16
#